data_AF-A0N0V3-F1
#
_entry.id   AF-A0N0V3-F1
#
_cell.length_a   1.000
_cell.length_b   1.000
_cell.length_c   1.000
_cell.angle_alpha   90.00
_cell.angle_beta   90.00
_cell.angle_gamma   90.00
#
_symmetry.space_group_name_H-M   'P 1'
#
loop_
_entity.id
_entity.type
_entity.pdbx_description
1 polymer ?
#
loop_
_entity_poly.entity_id
_entity_poly.type
_entity_poly.pdbx_seq_one_letter_code
_entity_poly.pdbx_strand_id
1 'polypeptide(L)'
;MRARLLRAVGRRRGVCGRRAFCAAAGRQPVHPEGGAPFGQTDRRAVPKDDRVHGTAPDLSRRDLSDMRGNMALTISTFDLTNGAVLLRIICSLFFFPHIYFKIVGNPPPALGFFKAAGFRPAGVWMRIAMVIELVAAIGLLFGIYTQWVALVAAASLMTAAMAVCFANRCAKWLWNLNGMEFPIFWSLCCLVVAMLYWGQP
;
A
#
# COMPACT_ATOMS: atom_id res chain seq x y z
N MET A 1 17.59 38.98 44.63
CA MET A 1 18.24 37.97 45.49
C MET A 1 17.96 36.57 44.95
N ARG A 2 19.04 35.80 44.71
CA ARG A 2 19.17 34.32 44.70
C ARG A 2 18.32 33.52 43.70
N ALA A 3 18.87 32.97 42.63
CA ALA A 3 19.91 31.94 42.50
C ALA A 3 19.32 30.52 42.31
N ARG A 4 19.71 29.96 41.17
CA ARG A 4 19.77 28.55 40.75
C ARG A 4 19.90 27.57 41.92
N LEU A 5 19.16 26.46 41.87
CA LEU A 5 19.63 25.20 42.45
C LEU A 5 19.26 24.00 41.56
N LEU A 6 20.32 23.32 41.12
CA LEU A 6 20.36 22.04 40.45
C LEU A 6 20.09 20.88 41.42
N ARG A 7 19.46 19.80 40.95
CA ARG A 7 19.80 18.38 41.23
C ARG A 7 18.88 17.50 40.37
N ALA A 8 19.39 16.89 39.31
CA ALA A 8 20.09 15.59 39.30
C ALA A 8 19.12 14.39 39.43
N VAL A 9 18.65 13.90 38.28
CA VAL A 9 18.19 12.51 38.12
C VAL A 9 19.05 11.88 37.04
N GLY A 10 20.01 11.07 37.48
CA GLY A 10 20.76 10.20 36.61
C GLY A 10 19.89 9.04 36.12
N ARG A 11 20.01 8.70 34.84
CA ARG A 11 19.73 7.35 34.39
C ARG A 11 20.71 6.95 33.30
N ARG A 12 21.61 6.04 33.71
CA ARG A 12 22.56 5.31 32.88
C ARG A 12 21.81 4.68 31.70
N ARG A 13 22.30 4.88 30.47
CA ARG A 13 22.03 3.96 29.37
C ARG A 13 23.34 3.34 28.93
N GLY A 14 23.41 2.04 29.19
CA GLY A 14 24.52 1.19 28.85
C GLY A 14 24.75 1.13 27.35
N VAL A 15 26.03 1.09 27.05
CA VAL A 15 26.64 0.62 25.82
C VAL A 15 26.08 -0.76 25.47
N CYS A 16 25.50 -0.93 24.29
CA CYS A 16 25.42 -2.22 23.63
C CYS A 16 25.95 -2.02 22.21
N GLY A 17 27.26 -2.25 22.08
CA GLY A 17 27.97 -2.20 20.82
C GLY A 17 27.56 -3.35 19.92
N ARG A 18 27.31 -3.02 18.65
CA ARG A 18 27.29 -3.97 17.54
C ARG A 18 28.68 -4.57 17.37
N ARG A 19 28.80 -5.87 17.65
CA ARG A 19 29.81 -6.78 17.10
C ARG A 19 29.03 -8.00 16.60
N ALA A 20 28.93 -8.17 15.29
CA ALA A 20 29.83 -9.02 14.51
C ALA A 20 29.58 -10.51 14.79
N PHE A 21 28.66 -11.09 14.01
CA PHE A 21 28.42 -12.51 13.75
C PHE A 21 27.78 -12.47 12.34
N CYS A 22 28.22 -13.19 11.29
CA CYS A 22 28.83 -14.50 11.24
C CYS A 22 29.62 -14.59 9.92
N ALA A 23 30.88 -15.00 9.99
CA ALA A 23 31.68 -15.46 8.85
C ALA A 23 31.63 -16.99 8.87
N ALA A 24 30.96 -17.62 7.90
CA ALA A 24 31.08 -19.05 7.61
C ALA A 24 30.34 -19.39 6.30
N ALA A 25 31.07 -19.51 5.20
CA ALA A 25 30.72 -20.42 4.11
C ALA A 25 32.00 -20.73 3.34
N GLY A 26 32.68 -21.78 3.77
CA GLY A 26 33.86 -22.33 3.13
C GLY A 26 33.52 -23.03 1.81
N ARG A 27 34.50 -22.94 0.91
CA ARG A 27 34.92 -23.92 -0.12
C ARG A 27 34.09 -25.20 -0.23
N GLN A 28 33.65 -25.49 -1.46
CA GLN A 28 33.59 -26.85 -2.00
C GLN A 28 34.44 -26.90 -3.29
N PRO A 29 35.24 -27.97 -3.51
CA PRO A 29 36.24 -28.06 -4.56
C PRO A 29 35.70 -28.61 -5.90
N VAL A 30 36.45 -28.26 -6.95
CA VAL A 30 36.36 -28.72 -8.35
C VAL A 30 37.03 -30.09 -8.47
N HIS A 31 36.43 -31.04 -9.22
CA HIS A 31 37.11 -32.19 -9.84
C HIS A 31 36.22 -32.82 -10.95
N PRO A 32 36.76 -33.65 -11.88
CA PRO A 32 36.72 -33.34 -13.31
C PRO A 32 36.02 -34.41 -14.20
N GLU A 33 35.83 -34.02 -15.46
CA GLU A 33 35.84 -34.80 -16.72
C GLU A 33 35.82 -36.35 -16.63
N GLY A 34 34.83 -36.98 -17.29
CA GLY A 34 34.86 -38.42 -17.53
C GLY A 34 33.72 -38.96 -18.42
N GLY A 35 33.99 -39.08 -19.73
CA GLY A 35 33.68 -40.27 -20.54
C GLY A 35 32.23 -40.60 -20.93
N ALA A 36 31.86 -40.30 -22.18
CA ALA A 36 31.00 -41.19 -22.98
C ALA A 36 31.86 -42.37 -23.50
N PRO A 37 31.33 -43.58 -23.78
CA PRO A 37 30.53 -43.79 -25.00
C PRO A 37 29.48 -44.93 -24.97
N PHE A 38 28.77 -45.05 -26.09
CA PHE A 38 28.22 -46.28 -26.69
C PHE A 38 26.84 -46.80 -26.23
N GLY A 39 25.90 -46.93 -27.17
CA GLY A 39 24.66 -47.68 -26.94
C GLY A 39 23.48 -47.37 -27.86
N GLN A 40 23.64 -47.61 -29.16
CA GLN A 40 22.59 -47.62 -30.17
C GLN A 40 21.51 -48.66 -29.87
N THR A 41 20.23 -48.27 -29.79
CA THR A 41 19.13 -49.13 -30.25
C THR A 41 18.05 -48.30 -30.95
N ASP A 42 18.04 -48.51 -32.25
CA ASP A 42 17.01 -48.17 -33.21
C ASP A 42 15.68 -48.85 -32.82
N ARG A 43 14.64 -48.06 -32.55
CA ARG A 43 13.26 -48.54 -32.51
C ARG A 43 12.39 -47.67 -33.41
N ARG A 44 12.31 -48.13 -34.65
CA ARG A 44 11.12 -48.23 -35.52
C ARG A 44 9.94 -47.33 -35.17
N ALA A 45 9.61 -46.50 -36.15
CA ALA A 45 8.39 -45.74 -36.31
C ALA A 45 7.11 -46.50 -35.92
N VAL A 46 6.22 -45.79 -35.23
CA VAL A 46 4.79 -46.11 -35.12
C VAL A 46 4.04 -44.98 -35.84
N PRO A 47 3.44 -45.23 -37.01
CA PRO A 47 2.52 -44.28 -37.63
C PRO A 47 1.14 -44.49 -37.01
N LYS A 48 0.60 -43.47 -36.35
CA LYS A 48 -0.80 -43.49 -35.91
C LYS A 48 -1.49 -42.14 -36.15
N ASP A 49 -2.42 -42.23 -37.09
CA ASP A 49 -3.74 -41.59 -37.12
C ASP A 49 -3.79 -40.05 -37.21
N ASP A 50 -3.96 -39.57 -38.44
CA ASP A 50 -4.44 -38.23 -38.77
C ASP A 50 -5.93 -38.09 -38.41
N ARG A 51 -6.25 -38.09 -37.11
CA ARG A 51 -7.56 -37.64 -36.65
C ARG A 51 -7.53 -36.14 -36.46
N VAL A 52 -8.30 -35.47 -37.32
CA VAL A 52 -8.79 -34.10 -37.21
C VAL A 52 -9.44 -33.91 -35.84
N HIS A 53 -8.63 -33.59 -34.84
CA HIS A 53 -9.09 -33.04 -33.57
C HIS A 53 -9.17 -31.52 -33.76
N GLY A 54 -10.40 -31.00 -33.67
CA GLY A 54 -10.67 -29.56 -33.72
C GLY A 54 -9.65 -28.81 -32.88
N THR A 55 -8.93 -27.92 -33.54
CA THR A 55 -7.82 -27.16 -33.00
C THR A 55 -8.33 -26.35 -31.80
N ALA A 56 -8.09 -26.84 -30.59
CA ALA A 56 -8.05 -25.97 -29.44
C ALA A 56 -7.05 -24.85 -29.78
N PRO A 57 -7.37 -23.56 -29.52
CA PRO A 57 -6.44 -22.49 -29.83
C PRO A 57 -5.09 -22.85 -29.20
N ASP A 58 -4.04 -22.94 -30.03
CA ASP A 58 -2.66 -23.15 -29.62
C ASP A 58 -2.21 -21.91 -28.84
N LEU A 59 -2.70 -21.81 -27.61
CA LEU A 59 -2.28 -20.82 -26.64
C LEU A 59 -0.85 -21.17 -26.30
N SER A 60 0.07 -20.45 -26.93
CA SER A 60 1.50 -20.61 -26.79
C SER A 60 1.89 -20.74 -25.32
N ARG A 61 2.85 -21.61 -25.02
CA ARG A 61 3.41 -21.77 -23.66
C ARG A 61 3.84 -20.42 -23.06
N ARG A 62 4.17 -19.44 -23.91
CA ARG A 62 4.47 -18.04 -23.54
C ARG A 62 3.23 -17.27 -23.08
N ASP A 63 2.09 -17.40 -23.76
CA ASP A 63 0.81 -16.80 -23.34
C ASP A 63 0.32 -17.39 -22.02
N LEU A 64 0.47 -18.71 -21.84
CA LEU A 64 0.15 -19.37 -20.57
C LEU A 64 1.07 -18.90 -19.43
N SER A 65 2.36 -18.66 -19.69
CA SER A 65 3.27 -18.09 -18.69
C SER A 65 2.99 -16.62 -18.40
N ASP A 66 2.60 -15.82 -19.39
CA ASP A 66 2.22 -14.41 -19.19
C ASP A 66 0.88 -14.29 -18.46
N MET A 67 -0.13 -15.11 -18.80
CA MET A 67 -1.39 -15.16 -18.06
C MET A 67 -1.19 -15.67 -16.62
N ARG A 68 -0.36 -16.72 -16.41
CA ARG A 68 0.01 -17.16 -15.05
C ARG A 68 0.82 -16.10 -14.32
N GLY A 69 1.70 -15.36 -15.00
CA GLY A 69 2.46 -14.26 -14.44
C GLY A 69 1.58 -13.10 -13.99
N ASN A 70 0.61 -12.71 -14.82
CA ASN A 70 -0.36 -11.65 -14.51
C ASN A 70 -1.31 -12.05 -13.38
N MET A 71 -1.77 -13.30 -13.35
CA MET A 71 -2.57 -13.82 -12.23
C MET A 71 -1.73 -13.95 -10.95
N ALA A 72 -0.45 -14.32 -11.03
CA ALA A 72 0.42 -14.43 -9.87
C ALA A 72 0.77 -13.06 -9.27
N LEU A 73 1.08 -12.06 -10.11
CA LEU A 73 1.36 -10.69 -9.69
C LEU A 73 0.15 -10.04 -9.00
N THR A 74 -1.06 -10.31 -9.50
CA THR A 74 -2.30 -9.82 -8.89
C THR A 74 -2.58 -10.52 -7.54
N ILE A 75 -2.34 -11.83 -7.43
CA ILE A 75 -2.50 -12.56 -6.16
C ILE A 75 -1.52 -12.05 -5.09
N SER A 76 -0.25 -11.81 -5.43
CA SER A 76 0.73 -11.26 -4.48
C SER A 76 0.43 -9.80 -4.10
N THR A 77 -0.21 -9.03 -4.98
CA THR A 77 -0.61 -7.64 -4.69
C THR A 77 -1.76 -7.56 -3.68
N PHE A 78 -2.61 -8.59 -3.62
CA PHE A 78 -3.73 -8.72 -2.69
C PHE A 78 -3.52 -9.84 -1.67
N ASP A 79 -2.30 -9.99 -1.18
CA ASP A 79 -2.00 -10.93 -0.10
C ASP A 79 -2.54 -10.40 1.24
N LEU A 80 -3.74 -10.88 1.62
CA LEU A 80 -4.40 -10.52 2.87
C LEU A 80 -3.71 -11.08 4.12
N THR A 81 -2.75 -12.00 3.97
CA THR A 81 -1.98 -12.52 5.09
C THR A 81 -0.93 -11.51 5.58
N ASN A 82 -0.55 -10.56 4.72
CA ASN A 82 0.36 -9.48 5.08
C ASN A 82 -0.41 -8.28 5.65
N GLY A 83 -0.14 -7.95 6.91
CA GLY A 83 -0.76 -6.82 7.60
C GLY A 83 -0.56 -5.46 6.91
N ALA A 84 0.57 -5.25 6.21
CA ALA A 84 0.84 -4.00 5.48
C ALA A 84 -0.06 -3.85 4.24
N VAL A 85 -0.26 -4.96 3.50
CA VAL A 85 -1.14 -4.99 2.32
C VAL A 85 -2.60 -4.85 2.75
N LEU A 86 -3.00 -5.55 3.82
CA LEU A 86 -4.32 -5.43 4.40
C LEU A 86 -4.62 -3.99 4.84
N LEU A 87 -3.71 -3.36 5.57
CA LEU A 87 -3.86 -1.97 6.00
C LEU A 87 -3.98 -1.01 4.80
N ARG A 88 -3.17 -1.21 3.76
CA ARG A 88 -3.25 -0.42 2.51
C ARG A 88 -4.63 -0.53 1.85
N ILE A 89 -5.14 -1.76 1.70
CA ILE A 89 -6.45 -2.01 1.09
C ILE A 89 -7.55 -1.37 1.92
N ILE A 90 -7.53 -1.53 3.25
CA ILE A 90 -8.51 -0.91 4.14
C ILE A 90 -8.45 0.62 4.01
N CYS A 91 -7.26 1.24 4.07
CA CYS A 91 -7.11 2.68 3.89
C CYS A 91 -7.67 3.15 2.54
N SER A 92 -7.48 2.39 1.46
CA SER A 92 -8.07 2.69 0.15
C SER A 92 -9.61 2.60 0.17
N LEU A 93 -10.17 1.52 0.73
CA LEU A 93 -11.61 1.29 0.78
C LEU A 93 -12.34 2.40 1.54
N PHE A 94 -11.75 2.92 2.62
CA PHE A 94 -12.35 3.99 3.41
C PHE A 94 -12.44 5.34 2.68
N PHE A 95 -11.73 5.55 1.56
CA PHE A 95 -11.92 6.74 0.71
C PHE A 95 -13.20 6.68 -0.13
N PHE A 96 -13.76 5.50 -0.43
CA PHE A 96 -14.96 5.38 -1.26
C PHE A 96 -16.20 6.08 -0.63
N PRO A 97 -16.51 5.90 0.67
CA PRO A 97 -17.56 6.69 1.33
C PRO A 97 -17.33 8.21 1.25
N HIS A 98 -16.08 8.68 1.30
CA HIS A 98 -15.75 10.11 1.19
C HIS A 98 -16.03 10.67 -0.20
N ILE A 99 -15.78 9.88 -1.24
CA ILE A 99 -16.11 10.22 -2.63
C ILE A 99 -17.63 10.17 -2.82
N TYR A 100 -18.29 9.13 -2.30
CA TYR A 100 -19.73 8.94 -2.36
C TYR A 100 -20.50 10.15 -1.79
N PHE A 101 -20.09 10.66 -0.64
CA PHE A 101 -20.73 11.82 0.01
C PHE A 101 -20.59 13.14 -0.80
N LYS A 102 -19.65 13.20 -1.74
CA LYS A 102 -19.45 14.38 -2.63
C LYS A 102 -20.23 14.27 -3.93
N ILE A 103 -20.57 13.07 -4.37
CA ILE A 103 -21.35 12.81 -5.60
C ILE A 103 -22.84 12.65 -5.33
N VAL A 104 -23.23 12.19 -4.13
CA VAL A 104 -24.62 11.92 -3.77
C VAL A 104 -25.28 13.13 -3.12
N GLY A 105 -26.45 13.49 -3.63
CA GLY A 105 -27.30 14.58 -3.14
C GLY A 105 -27.25 15.84 -4.01
N ASN A 106 -28.42 16.43 -4.25
CA ASN A 106 -28.56 17.73 -4.89
C ASN A 106 -29.38 18.65 -3.96
N PRO A 107 -28.77 19.59 -3.20
CA PRO A 107 -27.35 19.93 -3.16
C PRO A 107 -26.49 18.91 -2.39
N PRO A 108 -25.22 18.69 -2.77
CA PRO A 108 -24.32 17.78 -2.05
C PRO A 108 -24.19 18.21 -0.57
N PRO A 109 -24.41 17.32 0.40
CA PRO A 109 -24.18 17.61 1.81
C PRO A 109 -22.75 18.12 2.10
N ALA A 110 -21.78 17.67 1.30
CA ALA A 110 -20.41 18.16 1.32
C ALA A 110 -20.31 19.68 1.13
N LEU A 111 -21.16 20.32 0.31
CA LEU A 111 -21.14 21.77 0.12
C LEU A 111 -21.42 22.53 1.41
N GLY A 112 -22.29 22.00 2.27
CA GLY A 112 -22.56 22.58 3.59
C GLY A 112 -21.31 22.56 4.48
N PHE A 113 -20.58 21.44 4.47
CA PHE A 113 -19.33 21.30 5.21
C PHE A 113 -18.23 22.23 4.71
N PHE A 114 -18.01 22.34 3.39
CA PHE A 114 -16.99 23.24 2.82
C PHE A 114 -17.32 24.71 3.07
N LYS A 115 -18.62 25.09 3.06
CA LYS A 115 -19.05 26.44 3.45
C LYS A 115 -18.80 26.71 4.93
N ALA A 116 -19.14 25.77 5.80
CA ALA A 116 -18.92 25.88 7.24
C ALA A 116 -17.42 25.98 7.59
N ALA A 117 -16.57 25.23 6.88
CA ALA A 117 -15.12 25.28 7.02
C ALA A 117 -14.48 26.58 6.46
N GLY A 118 -15.26 27.46 5.81
CA GLY A 118 -14.79 28.77 5.35
C GLY A 118 -14.07 28.76 3.99
N PHE A 119 -14.09 27.66 3.25
CA PHE A 119 -13.48 27.59 1.91
C PHE A 119 -14.30 28.41 0.91
N ARG A 120 -13.74 29.50 0.38
CA ARG A 120 -14.35 30.35 -0.66
C ARG A 120 -13.50 30.27 -1.94
N PRO A 121 -14.02 29.81 -3.10
CA PRO A 121 -15.33 29.21 -3.36
C PRO A 121 -15.40 27.71 -3.02
N ALA A 122 -16.37 27.31 -2.18
CA ALA A 122 -16.53 25.96 -1.62
C ALA A 122 -16.63 24.84 -2.69
N GLY A 123 -17.33 25.09 -3.80
CA GLY A 123 -17.54 24.09 -4.84
C GLY A 123 -16.26 23.70 -5.60
N VAL A 124 -15.29 24.61 -5.73
CA VAL A 124 -14.01 24.32 -6.40
C VAL A 124 -13.13 23.47 -5.49
N TRP A 125 -13.01 23.86 -4.22
CA TRP A 125 -12.25 23.09 -3.22
C TRP A 125 -12.81 21.69 -3.01
N MET A 126 -14.14 21.54 -3.02
CA MET A 126 -14.79 20.22 -2.99
C MET A 126 -14.39 19.34 -4.17
N ARG A 127 -14.35 19.88 -5.39
CA ARG A 127 -13.94 19.13 -6.59
C ARG A 127 -12.46 18.75 -6.56
N ILE A 128 -11.59 19.66 -6.11
CA ILE A 128 -10.15 19.36 -5.94
C ILE A 128 -9.97 18.23 -4.92
N ALA A 129 -10.65 18.33 -3.76
CA ALA A 129 -10.60 17.30 -2.74
C ALA A 129 -11.08 15.94 -3.26
N MET A 130 -12.18 15.92 -4.03
CA MET A 130 -12.68 14.69 -4.68
C MET A 130 -11.64 14.06 -5.60
N VAL A 131 -10.98 14.86 -6.45
CA VAL A 131 -9.95 14.33 -7.38
C VAL A 131 -8.77 13.74 -6.61
N ILE A 132 -8.30 14.42 -5.56
CA ILE A 132 -7.21 13.92 -4.72
C ILE A 132 -7.61 12.63 -4.03
N GLU A 133 -8.81 12.56 -3.44
CA GLU A 133 -9.32 11.35 -2.80
C GLU A 133 -9.46 10.18 -3.78
N LEU A 134 -9.90 10.44 -5.01
CA LEU A 134 -10.03 9.42 -6.04
C LEU A 134 -8.66 8.87 -6.48
N VAL A 135 -7.69 9.76 -6.71
CA VAL A 135 -6.31 9.38 -7.03
C VAL A 135 -5.67 8.62 -5.87
N ALA A 136 -5.90 9.06 -4.63
CA ALA A 136 -5.42 8.37 -3.44
C ALA A 136 -6.05 6.98 -3.29
N ALA A 137 -7.37 6.86 -3.46
CA ALA A 137 -8.09 5.59 -3.38
C ALA A 137 -7.56 4.59 -4.41
N ILE A 138 -7.48 4.98 -5.68
CA ILE A 138 -7.03 4.14 -6.78
C ILE A 138 -5.55 3.79 -6.63
N GLY A 139 -4.68 4.77 -6.33
CA GLY A 139 -3.25 4.55 -6.17
C GLY A 139 -2.91 3.62 -5.00
N LEU A 140 -3.59 3.77 -3.87
CA LEU A 140 -3.47 2.84 -2.74
C LEU A 140 -4.05 1.46 -3.06
N LEU A 141 -5.16 1.37 -3.81
CA LEU A 141 -5.80 0.10 -4.14
C LEU A 141 -4.90 -0.77 -5.02
N PHE A 142 -4.35 -0.20 -6.09
CA PHE A 142 -3.49 -0.89 -7.05
C PHE A 142 -2.05 -1.01 -6.58
N GLY A 143 -1.66 -0.30 -5.51
CA GLY A 143 -0.30 -0.36 -5.01
C GLY A 143 0.72 0.41 -5.84
N ILE A 144 0.29 1.41 -6.60
CA ILE A 144 1.16 2.21 -7.48
C ILE A 144 1.74 3.36 -6.68
N TYR A 145 3.08 3.45 -6.59
CA TYR A 145 3.80 4.46 -5.79
C TYR A 145 3.23 4.65 -4.38
N THR A 146 2.96 3.54 -3.68
CA THR A 146 2.26 3.52 -2.38
C THR A 146 2.81 4.49 -1.36
N GLN A 147 4.13 4.67 -1.29
CA GLN A 147 4.80 5.58 -0.36
C GLN A 147 4.30 7.01 -0.51
N TRP A 148 4.32 7.54 -1.73
CA TRP A 148 3.93 8.92 -2.04
C TRP A 148 2.42 9.09 -1.98
N VAL A 149 1.67 8.13 -2.54
CA VAL A 149 0.21 8.19 -2.51
C VAL A 149 -0.31 8.11 -1.08
N ALA A 150 0.30 7.29 -0.21
CA ALA A 150 -0.05 7.20 1.20
C ALA A 150 0.25 8.51 1.96
N LEU A 151 1.33 9.22 1.63
CA LEU A 151 1.61 10.54 2.19
C LEU A 151 0.57 11.59 1.75
N VAL A 152 0.21 11.60 0.46
CA VAL A 152 -0.84 12.49 -0.04
C VAL A 152 -2.19 12.17 0.62
N ALA A 153 -2.52 10.89 0.76
CA ALA A 153 -3.71 10.41 1.47
C ALA A 153 -3.70 10.90 2.95
N ALA A 154 -2.58 10.74 3.65
CA ALA A 154 -2.42 11.20 5.04
C ALA A 154 -2.58 12.73 5.16
N ALA A 155 -1.98 13.50 4.24
CA ALA A 155 -2.09 14.95 4.21
C ALA A 155 -3.52 15.41 3.90
N SER A 156 -4.22 14.72 3.00
CA SER A 156 -5.62 15.03 2.65
C SER A 156 -6.55 14.83 3.86
N LEU A 157 -6.38 13.74 4.60
CA LEU A 157 -7.14 13.44 5.83
C LEU A 157 -6.80 14.40 6.97
N MET A 158 -5.52 14.81 7.11
CA MET A 158 -5.13 15.84 8.07
C MET A 158 -5.78 17.19 7.74
N THR A 159 -5.86 17.53 6.45
CA THR A 159 -6.57 18.73 5.99
C THR A 159 -8.06 18.64 6.30
N ALA A 160 -8.68 17.47 6.15
CA ALA A 160 -10.05 17.23 6.56
C ALA A 160 -10.24 17.40 8.07
N ALA A 161 -9.33 16.86 8.90
CA ALA A 161 -9.35 17.07 10.35
C ALA A 161 -9.29 18.56 10.72
N MET A 162 -8.39 19.32 10.09
CA MET A 162 -8.34 20.77 10.27
C MET A 162 -9.64 21.46 9.83
N ALA A 163 -10.21 21.06 8.69
CA ALA A 163 -11.49 21.61 8.21
C ALA A 163 -12.63 21.38 9.21
N VAL A 164 -12.67 20.21 9.87
CA VAL A 164 -13.64 19.92 10.95
C VAL A 164 -13.43 20.88 12.13
N CYS A 165 -12.18 21.12 12.54
CA CYS A 165 -11.87 22.07 13.61
C CYS A 165 -12.35 23.48 13.28
N PHE A 166 -12.10 23.94 12.04
CA PHE A 166 -12.52 25.26 11.59
C PHE A 166 -14.05 25.37 11.49
N ALA A 167 -14.72 24.35 10.96
CA ALA A 167 -16.17 24.32 10.84
C ALA A 167 -16.87 24.35 12.21
N ASN A 168 -16.34 23.64 13.20
CA ASN A 168 -16.95 23.53 14.52
C ASN A 168 -16.56 24.67 15.49
N ARG A 169 -15.60 25.55 15.12
CA ARG A 169 -15.09 26.68 15.93
C ARG A 169 -14.56 26.29 17.33
N CYS A 170 -14.53 25.00 17.65
CA CYS A 170 -14.03 24.37 18.87
C CYS A 170 -13.44 23.00 18.52
N ALA A 171 -12.34 22.62 19.18
CA ALA A 171 -11.68 21.32 19.02
C ALA A 171 -12.50 20.20 19.71
N LYS A 172 -13.68 19.89 19.18
CA LYS A 172 -14.44 18.71 19.60
C LYS A 172 -13.66 17.48 19.17
N TRP A 173 -13.26 16.65 20.14
CA TRP A 173 -12.46 15.45 19.89
C TRP A 173 -13.34 14.28 19.43
N LEU A 174 -14.38 13.95 20.20
CA LEU A 174 -15.24 12.79 19.99
C LEU A 174 -16.03 12.83 18.67
N TRP A 175 -16.06 11.71 17.96
CA TRP A 175 -16.78 11.49 16.70
C TRP A 175 -18.29 11.63 16.87
N ASN A 176 -18.85 11.20 18.01
CA ASN A 176 -20.26 11.35 18.30
C ASN A 176 -20.71 12.83 18.38
N LEU A 177 -19.76 13.75 18.56
CA LEU A 177 -19.98 15.20 18.57
C LEU A 177 -19.48 15.86 17.27
N ASN A 178 -19.34 15.08 16.20
CA ASN A 178 -18.81 15.50 14.91
C ASN A 178 -17.34 15.99 15.01
N GLY A 179 -16.54 15.32 15.84
CA GLY A 179 -15.16 15.68 16.16
C GLY A 179 -14.10 15.18 15.18
N MET A 180 -12.85 15.53 15.49
CA MET A 180 -11.66 15.31 14.65
C MET A 180 -10.95 13.96 14.84
N GLU A 181 -11.38 13.12 15.78
CA GLU A 181 -10.65 11.88 16.14
C GLU A 181 -10.49 10.90 14.98
N PHE A 182 -11.55 10.66 14.21
CA PHE A 182 -11.57 9.68 13.13
C PHE A 182 -10.68 10.09 11.94
N PRO A 183 -10.76 11.33 11.39
CA PRO A 183 -9.86 11.72 10.31
C PRO A 183 -8.38 11.74 10.73
N ILE A 184 -8.08 12.03 12.02
CA ILE A 184 -6.72 11.92 12.55
C ILE A 184 -6.26 10.46 12.61
N PHE A 185 -7.10 9.58 13.16
CA PHE A 185 -6.80 8.15 13.22
C PHE A 185 -6.48 7.59 11.83
N TRP A 186 -7.32 7.89 10.83
CA TRP A 186 -7.10 7.43 9.46
C TRP A 186 -5.88 8.07 8.80
N SER A 187 -5.59 9.34 9.07
CA SER A 187 -4.36 10.00 8.60
C SER A 187 -3.12 9.28 9.14
N LEU A 188 -3.11 8.91 10.43
CA LEU A 188 -2.03 8.14 11.04
C LEU A 188 -1.91 6.74 10.46
N CYS A 189 -3.01 6.05 10.18
CA CYS A 189 -2.98 4.76 9.46
C CYS A 189 -2.33 4.90 8.09
N CYS A 190 -2.69 5.93 7.31
CA CYS A 190 -2.06 6.21 6.01
C CYS A 190 -0.57 6.53 6.15
N LEU A 191 -0.18 7.25 7.21
CA LEU A 191 1.22 7.53 7.50
C LEU A 191 2.01 6.25 7.83
N VAL A 192 1.41 5.33 8.60
CA VAL A 192 2.00 4.02 8.88
C VAL A 192 2.19 3.21 7.60
N VAL A 193 1.21 3.22 6.69
CA VAL A 193 1.36 2.59 5.36
C VAL A 193 2.54 3.21 4.61
N ALA A 194 2.66 4.54 4.59
CA ALA A 194 3.80 5.20 3.95
C ALA A 194 5.15 4.73 4.54
N MET A 195 5.24 4.63 5.87
CA MET A 195 6.44 4.17 6.58
C MET A 195 6.78 2.71 6.28
N LEU A 196 5.78 1.82 6.22
CA LEU A 196 5.98 0.39 5.95
C LEU A 196 6.55 0.15 4.54
N TYR A 197 6.09 0.92 3.55
CA TYR A 197 6.57 0.78 2.18
C TYR A 197 7.89 1.50 1.91
N TRP A 198 8.36 2.40 2.78
CA TRP A 198 9.60 3.16 2.59
C TRP A 198 10.88 2.32 2.69
N GLY A 199 10.82 1.19 3.39
CA GLY A 199 11.97 0.31 3.67
C GLY A 199 12.00 -0.99 2.87
N GLN A 200 11.17 -1.13 1.83
CA GLN A 200 11.16 -2.31 0.96
C GLN A 200 12.12 -2.05 -0.23
N PRO A 201 13.19 -2.84 -0.40
CA PRO A 201 14.11 -2.73 -1.53
C PRO A 201 13.48 -3.15 -2.86
#